data_AF-A0A239L4T4-F1
#
_entry.id   AF-A0A239L4T4-F1
#
_cell.length_a   1.000
_cell.length_b   1.000
_cell.length_c   1.000
_cell.angle_alpha   90.00
_cell.angle_beta   90.00
_cell.angle_gamma   90.00
#
_symmetry.space_group_name_H-M   'P 1'
#
loop_
_entity.id
_entity.type
_entity.pdbx_description
1 polymer ?
#
loop_
_entity_poly.entity_id
_entity_poly.type
_entity_poly.pdbx_seq_one_letter_code
_entity_poly.pdbx_strand_id
1 'polypeptide(L)'
;MSPLTKQDLTVGVVIYTVLIWFFVQTQSMLSDSSLFPRLIIGIFAILNTFMIIRAFKEKGSAKLSIQELKMPLLIFLGIVVYVIMFRFIGYFISTAIMMLGMMILFKVKPFYKIVAVILGYCMFVYVLFVMQLNVIL
;
A
#
# COMPACT_ATOMS: atom_id res chain seq x y z
N MET A 1 25.57 -20.89 0.11
CA MET A 1 24.53 -19.92 0.52
C MET A 1 23.52 -20.62 1.41
N SER A 2 23.16 -20.02 2.56
CA SER A 2 22.12 -20.57 3.44
C SER A 2 20.75 -20.49 2.75
N PRO A 3 19.78 -21.35 3.13
CA PRO A 3 18.40 -21.26 2.62
C PRO A 3 17.76 -19.88 2.86
N LEU A 4 18.09 -19.25 3.99
CA LEU A 4 17.60 -17.94 4.40
C LEU A 4 18.14 -16.83 3.49
N THR A 5 19.44 -16.85 3.18
CA THR A 5 20.02 -15.89 2.24
C THR A 5 19.41 -16.03 0.84
N LYS A 6 19.10 -17.25 0.38
CA LYS A 6 18.42 -17.46 -0.91
C LYS A 6 17.02 -16.87 -0.89
N GLN A 7 16.27 -17.09 0.18
CA GLN A 7 14.93 -16.54 0.35
C GLN A 7 14.93 -15.01 0.32
N ASP A 8 15.79 -14.36 1.12
CA ASP A 8 15.90 -12.89 1.15
C ASP A 8 16.31 -12.33 -0.22
N LEU A 9 17.21 -13.02 -0.94
CA LEU A 9 17.62 -12.61 -2.28
C LEU A 9 16.46 -12.71 -3.29
N THR A 10 15.70 -13.81 -3.26
CA THR A 10 14.51 -13.97 -4.11
C THR A 10 13.48 -12.87 -3.83
N VAL A 11 13.18 -12.61 -2.55
CA VAL A 11 12.27 -11.53 -2.14
C VAL A 11 12.82 -10.19 -2.63
N GLY A 12 14.10 -9.93 -2.44
CA GLY A 12 14.75 -8.68 -2.86
C GLY A 12 14.69 -8.44 -4.37
N VAL A 13 14.89 -9.48 -5.17
CA VAL A 13 14.73 -9.42 -6.64
C VAL A 13 13.28 -9.10 -7.01
N VAL A 14 12.31 -9.80 -6.41
CA VAL A 14 10.88 -9.56 -6.67
C VAL A 14 10.49 -8.13 -6.31
N ILE A 15 10.93 -7.62 -5.15
CA ILE A 15 10.68 -6.24 -4.74
C ILE A 15 11.26 -5.27 -5.77
N TYR A 16 12.50 -5.46 -6.22
CA TYR A 16 13.07 -4.59 -7.26
C TYR A 16 12.32 -4.64 -8.58
N THR A 17 11.89 -5.81 -9.03
CA THR A 17 11.07 -5.94 -10.24
C THR A 17 9.78 -5.12 -10.12
N VAL A 18 9.10 -5.20 -8.98
CA VAL A 18 7.88 -4.42 -8.71
C VAL A 18 8.18 -2.92 -8.64
N LEU A 19 9.27 -2.51 -7.97
CA LEU A 19 9.67 -1.10 -7.86
C LEU A 19 10.03 -0.50 -9.22
N ILE A 20 10.74 -1.24 -10.07
CA ILE A 20 11.06 -0.82 -11.44
C ILE A 20 9.77 -0.64 -12.25
N TRP A 21 8.84 -1.61 -12.15
CA TRP A 21 7.56 -1.49 -12.82
C TRP A 21 6.78 -0.25 -12.36
N PHE A 22 6.71 0.01 -11.05
CA PHE A 22 6.09 1.23 -10.53
C PHE A 22 6.80 2.50 -10.97
N PHE A 23 8.13 2.49 -11.04
CA PHE A 23 8.90 3.64 -11.51
C PHE A 23 8.55 4.00 -12.95
N VAL A 24 8.38 3.00 -13.83
CA VAL A 24 7.94 3.19 -15.21
C VAL A 24 6.54 3.84 -15.25
N GLN A 25 5.61 3.43 -14.38
CA GLN A 25 4.29 4.06 -14.30
C GLN A 25 4.35 5.55 -13.89
N THR A 26 5.37 5.97 -13.14
CA THR A 26 5.52 7.39 -12.78
C THR A 26 5.88 8.29 -13.96
N GLN A 27 6.36 7.72 -15.08
CA GLN A 27 6.77 8.48 -16.25
C GLN A 27 5.58 9.06 -17.02
N SER A 28 4.40 8.44 -16.91
CA SER A 28 3.16 8.97 -17.50
C SER A 28 2.43 9.97 -16.62
N MET A 29 2.96 10.28 -15.42
CA MET A 29 2.35 11.23 -14.49
C MET A 29 2.85 12.65 -14.74
N LEU A 30 2.01 13.64 -14.40
CA LEU A 30 2.43 15.03 -14.34
C LEU A 30 3.61 15.19 -13.36
N SER A 31 4.54 16.10 -13.66
CA SER A 31 5.79 16.29 -12.91
C SER A 31 5.56 16.38 -11.40
N ASP A 32 4.58 17.18 -10.98
CA ASP A 32 4.31 17.46 -9.58
C ASP A 32 3.67 16.25 -8.88
N SER A 33 2.81 15.51 -9.59
CA SER A 33 2.16 14.31 -9.06
C SER A 33 3.11 13.10 -9.00
N SER A 34 4.13 13.08 -9.85
CA SER A 34 5.11 11.99 -9.93
C SER A 34 6.11 11.98 -8.76
N LEU A 35 6.31 13.13 -8.11
CA LEU A 35 7.33 13.31 -7.07
C LEU A 35 7.08 12.40 -5.86
N PHE A 36 5.84 12.37 -5.35
CA PHE A 36 5.51 11.55 -4.17
C PHE A 36 5.70 10.03 -4.43
N PRO A 37 5.14 9.43 -5.51
CA PRO A 37 5.41 8.05 -5.85
C PRO A 37 6.89 7.72 -6.00
N ARG A 38 7.67 8.59 -6.67
CA ARG A 38 9.12 8.39 -6.86
C ARG A 38 9.89 8.40 -5.55
N LEU A 39 9.53 9.27 -4.60
CA LEU A 39 10.13 9.27 -3.26
C LEU A 39 9.88 7.95 -2.52
N ILE A 40 8.64 7.45 -2.51
CA ILE A 40 8.31 6.18 -1.87
C ILE A 40 9.07 5.01 -2.52
N ILE A 41 9.14 4.98 -3.85
CA ILE A 41 9.93 3.98 -4.60
C ILE A 41 11.40 4.05 -4.19
N GLY A 42 11.98 5.26 -4.11
CA GLY A 42 13.37 5.47 -3.70
C GLY A 42 13.64 4.96 -2.28
N ILE A 43 12.78 5.29 -1.32
CA ILE A 43 12.89 4.80 0.06
C ILE A 43 12.83 3.27 0.10
N PHE A 44 11.87 2.65 -0.58
CA PHE A 44 11.75 1.19 -0.62
C PHE A 44 12.93 0.52 -1.33
N ALA A 45 13.50 1.14 -2.37
CA ALA A 45 14.71 0.65 -3.01
C ALA A 45 15.90 0.65 -2.03
N ILE A 46 16.07 1.72 -1.24
CA ILE A 46 17.13 1.80 -0.21
C ILE A 46 16.93 0.73 0.86
N LEU A 47 15.72 0.59 1.40
CA LEU A 47 15.41 -0.42 2.42
C LEU A 47 15.63 -1.85 1.89
N ASN A 48 15.21 -2.11 0.65
CA ASN A 48 15.45 -3.40 -0.02
C ASN A 48 16.96 -3.65 -0.23
N THR A 49 17.74 -2.62 -0.56
CA THR A 49 19.21 -2.71 -0.64
C THR A 49 19.80 -3.14 0.70
N PHE A 50 19.41 -2.49 1.79
CA PHE A 50 19.88 -2.84 3.13
C PHE A 50 19.51 -4.27 3.53
N MET A 51 18.30 -4.71 3.20
CA MET A 51 17.86 -6.09 3.43
C MET A 51 18.77 -7.09 2.70
N ILE A 52 19.06 -6.86 1.41
CA ILE A 52 19.94 -7.74 0.63
C ILE A 52 21.37 -7.74 1.21
N ILE A 53 21.94 -6.58 1.51
CA ILE A 53 23.28 -6.48 2.13
C ILE A 53 23.34 -7.27 3.44
N ARG A 54 22.30 -7.13 4.29
CA ARG A 54 22.19 -7.86 5.55
C ARG A 54 22.08 -9.37 5.34
N ALA A 55 21.33 -9.82 4.33
CA ALA A 55 21.21 -11.24 4.00
C ALA A 55 22.55 -11.90 3.64
N PHE A 56 23.46 -11.14 3.02
CA PHE A 56 24.84 -11.58 2.75
C PHE A 56 25.74 -11.53 4.00
N LYS A 57 25.65 -10.46 4.82
CA LYS A 57 26.51 -10.28 6.01
C LYS A 57 26.14 -11.19 7.18
N GLU A 58 24.87 -11.37 7.45
CA GLU A 58 24.34 -12.06 8.64
C GLU A 58 23.84 -13.49 8.35
N LYS A 59 24.12 -14.05 7.16
CA LYS A 59 23.67 -15.39 6.71
C LYS A 59 22.14 -15.57 6.63
N GLY A 60 21.42 -14.48 6.35
CA GLY A 60 19.98 -14.46 6.08
C GLY A 60 19.14 -14.08 7.30
N SER A 61 17.97 -13.47 7.04
CA SER A 61 16.98 -13.09 8.04
C SER A 61 16.20 -14.31 8.56
N ALA A 62 15.37 -14.11 9.60
CA ALA A 62 14.53 -15.18 10.13
C ALA A 62 13.61 -15.76 9.03
N LYS A 63 13.34 -17.06 9.09
CA LYS A 63 12.50 -17.73 8.09
C LYS A 63 11.09 -17.15 8.09
N LEU A 64 10.72 -16.48 7.00
CA LEU A 64 9.35 -15.96 6.82
C LEU A 64 8.36 -17.13 6.80
N SER A 65 7.43 -17.15 7.74
CA SER A 65 6.35 -18.14 7.77
C SER A 65 5.16 -17.66 6.95
N ILE A 66 4.41 -18.61 6.38
CA ILE A 66 3.14 -18.31 5.69
C ILE A 66 2.16 -17.63 6.65
N GLN A 67 2.21 -17.95 7.94
CA GLN A 67 1.32 -17.38 8.95
C GLN A 67 1.57 -15.89 9.17
N GLU A 68 2.82 -15.45 9.13
CA GLU A 68 3.20 -14.03 9.18
C GLU A 68 2.77 -13.27 7.92
N LEU A 69 2.69 -13.96 6.77
CA LEU A 69 2.25 -13.37 5.51
C LEU A 69 0.73 -13.22 5.37
N LYS A 70 -0.07 -13.97 6.13
CA LYS A 70 -1.54 -13.99 5.97
C LYS A 70 -2.17 -12.60 6.10
N MET A 71 -1.82 -11.86 7.15
CA MET A 71 -2.43 -10.55 7.40
C MET A 71 -1.98 -9.50 6.38
N PRO A 72 -0.68 -9.33 6.07
CA PRO A 72 -0.24 -8.44 5.00
C PRO A 72 -0.86 -8.78 3.63
N LEU A 73 -0.94 -10.06 3.27
CA LEU A 73 -1.57 -10.49 2.01
C LEU A 73 -3.07 -10.19 1.97
N LEU A 74 -3.78 -10.38 3.09
CA LEU A 74 -5.19 -10.04 3.19
C LEU A 74 -5.42 -8.52 3.00
N ILE A 75 -4.59 -7.70 3.63
CA ILE A 75 -4.65 -6.24 3.50
C ILE A 75 -4.35 -5.82 2.05
N PHE A 76 -3.32 -6.41 1.44
CA PHE A 76 -2.96 -6.16 0.05
C PHE A 76 -4.10 -6.53 -0.90
N LEU A 77 -4.73 -7.69 -0.71
CA LEU A 77 -5.90 -8.11 -1.49
C LEU A 77 -7.05 -7.12 -1.33
N GLY A 78 -7.29 -6.62 -0.11
CA GLY A 78 -8.26 -5.56 0.14
C GLY A 78 -7.98 -4.28 -0.66
N ILE A 79 -6.71 -3.86 -0.75
CA ILE A 79 -6.30 -2.70 -1.57
C ILE A 79 -6.55 -2.95 -3.05
N VAL A 80 -6.25 -4.16 -3.56
CA VAL A 80 -6.51 -4.51 -4.97
C VAL A 80 -8.01 -4.44 -5.26
N VAL A 81 -8.85 -5.01 -4.40
CA VAL A 81 -10.32 -4.94 -4.53
C VAL A 81 -10.80 -3.48 -4.50
N TYR A 82 -10.27 -2.68 -3.58
CA TYR A 82 -10.57 -1.25 -3.49
C TYR A 82 -10.26 -0.48 -4.79
N VAL A 83 -9.09 -0.70 -5.39
CA VAL A 83 -8.70 -0.06 -6.67
C VAL A 83 -9.59 -0.53 -7.82
N ILE A 84 -10.04 -1.79 -7.81
CA ILE A 84 -10.99 -2.29 -8.80
C ILE A 84 -12.34 -1.58 -8.63
N MET A 85 -12.84 -1.46 -7.40
CA MET A 85 -14.12 -0.80 -7.09
C MET A 85 -14.16 0.67 -7.54
N PHE A 86 -13.03 1.38 -7.51
CA PHE A 86 -12.93 2.76 -7.99
C PHE A 86 -13.49 2.94 -9.40
N ARG A 87 -13.27 1.95 -10.27
CA ARG A 87 -13.73 2.00 -11.67
C ARG A 87 -15.24 1.87 -11.82
N PHE A 88 -15.93 1.30 -10.82
CA PHE A 88 -17.35 0.98 -10.91
C PHE A 88 -18.25 1.91 -10.09
N ILE A 89 -17.82 2.27 -8.88
CA ILE A 89 -18.64 3.02 -7.92
C ILE A 89 -17.97 4.32 -7.43
N GLY A 90 -16.83 4.68 -8.03
CA GLY A 90 -16.11 5.92 -7.72
C GLY A 90 -15.34 5.89 -6.41
N TYR A 91 -14.61 6.98 -6.15
CA TYR A 91 -13.66 7.12 -5.05
C TYR A 91 -14.34 7.05 -3.68
N PHE A 92 -15.38 7.85 -3.44
CA PHE A 92 -15.98 8.01 -2.11
C PHE A 92 -16.62 6.72 -1.60
N ILE A 93 -17.44 6.05 -2.42
CA ILE A 93 -18.15 4.82 -2.01
C ILE A 93 -17.13 3.69 -1.78
N SER A 94 -16.18 3.53 -2.69
CA SER A 94 -15.13 2.51 -2.55
C SER A 94 -14.27 2.74 -1.30
N THR A 95 -13.95 3.99 -0.98
CA THR A 95 -13.18 4.34 0.22
C THR A 95 -13.96 4.09 1.49
N ALA A 96 -15.25 4.43 1.53
CA ALA A 96 -16.13 4.12 2.66
C ALA A 96 -16.21 2.61 2.92
N ILE A 97 -16.35 1.79 1.88
CA ILE A 97 -16.38 0.33 2.00
C ILE A 97 -15.03 -0.22 2.49
N MET A 98 -13.92 0.27 1.92
CA MET A 98 -12.58 -0.13 2.34
C MET A 98 -12.30 0.22 3.80
N MET A 99 -12.65 1.44 4.22
CA MET A 99 -12.51 1.90 5.60
C MET A 99 -13.37 1.06 6.57
N LEU A 100 -14.62 0.79 6.22
CA LEU A 100 -15.50 -0.08 6.98
C LEU A 100 -14.89 -1.48 7.13
N GLY A 101 -14.47 -2.08 6.02
CA GLY A 101 -13.85 -3.41 5.99
C GLY A 101 -12.60 -3.49 6.87
N MET A 102 -11.70 -2.50 6.76
CA MET A 102 -10.48 -2.44 7.57
C MET A 102 -10.76 -2.22 9.06
N MET A 103 -11.71 -1.35 9.41
CA MET A 103 -12.08 -1.14 10.81
C MET A 103 -12.73 -2.37 11.43
N ILE A 104 -13.53 -3.12 10.68
CA ILE A 104 -14.08 -4.41 11.13
C ILE A 104 -12.95 -5.44 11.27
N LEU A 105 -12.04 -5.52 10.29
CA LEU A 105 -10.89 -6.44 10.32
C LEU A 105 -10.00 -6.19 11.54
N PHE A 106 -9.75 -4.93 11.87
CA PHE A 106 -9.01 -4.51 13.06
C PHE A 106 -9.86 -4.47 14.34
N LYS A 107 -11.10 -4.98 14.28
CA LYS A 107 -12.03 -5.12 15.43
C LYS A 107 -12.27 -3.80 16.18
N VAL A 108 -12.31 -2.69 15.45
CA VAL A 108 -12.62 -1.37 16.01
C VAL A 108 -14.02 -1.40 16.59
N LYS A 109 -14.14 -0.95 17.85
CA LYS A 109 -15.42 -0.79 18.56
C LYS A 109 -15.44 0.56 19.27
N PRO A 110 -16.62 1.11 19.54
CA PRO A 110 -17.97 0.72 19.09
C PRO A 110 -18.34 1.25 17.68
N PHE A 111 -19.41 0.73 17.08
CA PHE A 111 -19.80 0.99 15.67
C PHE A 111 -20.06 2.47 15.36
N TYR A 112 -20.55 3.27 16.33
CA TYR A 112 -20.74 4.71 16.09
C TYR A 112 -19.42 5.44 15.76
N LYS A 113 -18.27 4.97 16.28
CA LYS A 113 -16.96 5.54 15.93
C LYS A 113 -16.59 5.25 14.48
N ILE A 114 -16.94 4.07 13.97
CA ILE A 114 -16.71 3.67 12.58
C ILE A 114 -17.48 4.62 11.65
N VAL A 115 -18.77 4.82 11.92
CA VAL A 115 -19.63 5.71 11.12
C VAL A 115 -19.11 7.15 11.19
N ALA A 116 -18.77 7.65 12.38
CA ALA A 116 -18.24 9.00 12.55
C ALA A 116 -16.94 9.23 11.77
N VAL A 117 -16.02 8.26 11.78
CA VAL A 117 -14.75 8.34 11.04
C VAL A 117 -14.98 8.31 9.53
N ILE A 118 -15.87 7.45 9.03
CA ILE A 118 -16.19 7.40 7.59
C ILE A 118 -16.80 8.73 7.13
N LEU A 119 -17.82 9.21 7.83
CA LEU A 119 -18.49 10.47 7.47
C LEU A 119 -17.54 11.67 7.56
N GLY A 120 -16.74 11.74 8.63
CA GLY A 120 -15.76 12.81 8.83
C GLY A 120 -14.69 12.81 7.74
N TYR A 121 -14.16 11.63 7.38
CA TYR A 121 -13.19 11.50 6.30
C TYR A 121 -13.79 11.90 4.95
N CYS A 122 -14.96 11.36 4.58
CA CYS A 122 -15.60 11.70 3.32
C CYS A 122 -15.94 13.19 3.24
N MET A 123 -16.44 13.79 4.31
CA MET A 123 -16.71 15.23 4.38
C MET A 123 -15.43 16.05 4.20
N PHE A 124 -14.37 15.69 4.92
CA PHE A 124 -13.08 16.38 4.84
C PHE A 124 -12.49 16.33 3.42
N VAL A 125 -12.47 15.13 2.81
CA VAL A 125 -11.95 14.96 1.45
C VAL A 125 -12.84 15.65 0.43
N TYR A 126 -14.17 15.63 0.59
CA TYR A 126 -15.08 16.37 -0.29
C TYR A 126 -14.82 17.88 -0.26
N VAL A 127 -14.69 18.46 0.94
CA VAL A 127 -14.41 19.90 1.08
C VAL A 127 -13.07 20.26 0.45
N LEU A 128 -12.00 19.49 0.71
CA LEU A 128 -10.68 19.80 0.16
C LEU A 128 -10.58 19.55 -1.35
N PHE A 129 -11.05 18.42 -1.84
CA PHE A 129 -10.80 18.03 -3.23
C PHE A 129 -11.89 18.47 -4.18
N VAL A 130 -13.15 18.37 -3.78
CA VAL A 130 -14.28 18.74 -4.65
C VAL A 130 -14.56 20.23 -4.55
N MET A 131 -14.68 20.79 -3.35
CA MET A 131 -15.02 22.22 -3.20
C MET A 131 -13.82 23.15 -3.41
N GLN A 132 -12.69 22.88 -2.75
CA GLN A 132 -11.53 23.78 -2.81
C GLN A 132 -10.71 23.59 -4.10
N LEU A 133 -10.52 22.35 -4.55
CA LEU A 133 -9.70 22.02 -5.72
C LEU A 133 -10.52 21.76 -7.00
N ASN A 134 -11.85 21.78 -6.94
CA ASN A 134 -12.76 21.58 -8.08
C ASN A 134 -12.48 20.28 -8.87
N VAL A 135 -12.09 19.21 -8.17
CA VAL A 135 -11.90 17.90 -8.77
C VAL A 135 -13.26 17.29 -9.11
N ILE A 136 -13.39 16.79 -10.35
CA ILE A 136 -14.60 16.09 -10.82
C ILE A 136 -14.72 14.76 -10.07
N LEU A 137 -15.93 14.46 -9.59
CA LEU A 137 -16.27 13.28 -8.78
C LEU A 137 -16.19 11.96 -9.55
#